data_AF-A0A0F2R9G4-F1
#
_entry.id   AF-A0A0F2R9G4-F1
#
_cell.length_a   1.000
_cell.length_b   1.000
_cell.length_c   1.000
_cell.angle_alpha   90.00
_cell.angle_beta   90.00
_cell.angle_gamma   90.00
#
_symmetry.space_group_name_H-M   'P 1'
#
loop_
_entity.id
_entity.type
_entity.pdbx_description
1 polymer ?
#
loop_
_entity_poly.entity_id
_entity_poly.type
_entity_poly.pdbx_seq_one_letter_code
_entity_poly.pdbx_strand_id
1 'polypeptide(L)'
;MTQFISPLDDTLIRFDAAAALLANREPNATPDAMLEMLVQAAWRGDYNPPCQYEDNDYDHSQRDDPDNWLRIPIEAPSASLTEGQLSLKPRPFKYYEGGCETLLSVMYCMRLLPGDQSAWDDLLNNGNGRMYLHGAQDALTALVGLPLNTYSEAGRAYFAGLYIPRRMLQAWLDQRSSRFLRLFNHDQASDHHPITEPANDRHSHAAQTRRGRPTLGAWPSIAAWALELNESDPDMPRKELAGRLYERALQEFEAADVPNETTILRRLAGMLDNREPPMRGDA
;
A
#
# COMPACT_ATOMS: atom_id res chain seq x y z
N MET A 1 -5.65 -24.79 -1.60
CA MET A 1 -6.34 -24.82 -2.93
C MET A 1 -5.99 -23.57 -3.75
N THR A 2 -6.05 -23.59 -5.09
CA THR A 2 -5.83 -22.36 -5.92
C THR A 2 -7.10 -21.52 -5.97
N GLN A 3 -7.02 -20.26 -5.54
CA GLN A 3 -8.19 -19.38 -5.49
C GLN A 3 -7.98 -18.12 -6.35
N PHE A 4 -9.04 -17.73 -7.05
CA PHE A 4 -9.15 -16.40 -7.64
C PHE A 4 -9.62 -15.45 -6.52
N ILE A 5 -8.81 -14.45 -6.19
CA ILE A 5 -9.20 -13.43 -5.21
C ILE A 5 -9.87 -12.31 -5.99
N SER A 6 -11.16 -12.12 -5.74
CA SER A 6 -11.91 -11.01 -6.32
C SER A 6 -11.45 -9.70 -5.68
N PRO A 7 -11.34 -8.59 -6.44
CA PRO A 7 -11.15 -7.27 -5.83
C PRO A 7 -12.31 -6.88 -4.90
N LEU A 8 -13.48 -7.51 -5.07
CA LEU A 8 -14.68 -7.34 -4.23
C LEU A 8 -14.75 -8.32 -3.07
N ASP A 9 -13.76 -9.20 -2.90
CA ASP A 9 -13.68 -10.08 -1.74
C ASP A 9 -13.43 -9.22 -0.49
N ASP A 10 -14.41 -9.18 0.40
CA ASP A 10 -14.37 -8.40 1.65
C ASP A 10 -13.71 -9.18 2.79
N THR A 11 -13.49 -10.49 2.64
CA THR A 11 -12.88 -11.34 3.66
C THR A 11 -11.36 -11.20 3.71
N LEU A 12 -10.75 -10.86 2.58
CA LEU A 12 -9.31 -10.68 2.41
C LEU A 12 -8.97 -9.19 2.27
N ILE A 13 -7.76 -8.82 2.70
CA ILE A 13 -7.19 -7.51 2.44
C ILE A 13 -5.73 -7.63 2.01
N ARG A 14 -5.34 -6.80 1.05
CA ARG A 14 -3.96 -6.70 0.60
C ARG A 14 -3.10 -5.94 1.62
N PHE A 15 -1.81 -6.31 1.75
CA PHE A 15 -0.90 -5.77 2.76
C PHE A 15 -0.75 -4.26 2.69
N ASP A 16 -0.62 -3.67 1.51
CA ASP A 16 -0.50 -2.21 1.37
C ASP A 16 -1.80 -1.45 1.70
N ALA A 17 -2.96 -2.03 1.37
CA ALA A 17 -4.25 -1.49 1.75
C ALA A 17 -4.44 -1.55 3.26
N ALA A 18 -4.08 -2.66 3.90
CA ALA A 18 -4.07 -2.79 5.35
C ALA A 18 -3.12 -1.78 5.99
N ALA A 19 -1.90 -1.64 5.47
CA ALA A 19 -0.91 -0.70 5.96
C ALA A 19 -1.39 0.76 5.87
N ALA A 20 -2.05 1.15 4.78
CA ALA A 20 -2.65 2.47 4.63
C ALA A 20 -3.77 2.72 5.64
N LEU A 21 -4.63 1.73 5.90
CA LEU A 21 -5.69 1.85 6.91
C LEU A 21 -5.14 1.97 8.33
N LEU A 22 -4.06 1.23 8.63
CA LEU A 22 -3.36 1.33 9.92
C LEU A 22 -2.69 2.70 10.09
N ALA A 23 -2.02 3.21 9.05
CA ALA A 23 -1.38 4.52 9.08
C ALA A 23 -2.40 5.66 9.30
N ASN A 24 -3.60 5.56 8.71
CA ASN A 24 -4.67 6.54 8.94
C ASN A 24 -5.15 6.58 10.40
N ARG A 25 -4.96 5.50 11.16
CA ARG A 25 -5.34 5.41 12.58
C ARG A 25 -4.22 5.82 13.53
N GLU A 26 -2.97 5.82 13.08
CA GLU A 26 -1.80 6.19 13.87
C GLU A 26 -1.16 7.50 13.37
N PRO A 27 -1.33 8.63 14.09
CA PRO A 27 -0.92 9.96 13.61
C PRO A 27 0.55 10.12 13.22
N ASN A 28 1.42 9.25 13.75
CA ASN A 28 2.87 9.32 13.57
C ASN A 28 3.42 8.19 12.68
N ALA A 29 2.56 7.37 12.08
CA ALA A 29 2.97 6.24 11.27
C ALA A 29 2.75 6.50 9.78
N THR A 30 3.71 6.10 8.96
CA THR A 30 3.56 6.09 7.51
C THR A 30 3.01 4.74 7.04
N PRO A 31 2.37 4.68 5.86
CA PRO A 31 1.98 3.41 5.25
C PRO A 31 3.17 2.45 5.10
N ASP A 32 4.36 2.94 4.76
CA ASP A 32 5.56 2.11 4.63
C ASP A 32 6.01 1.52 5.98
N ALA A 33 5.94 2.29 7.06
CA ALA A 33 6.26 1.78 8.40
C ALA A 33 5.25 0.71 8.85
N MET A 34 3.97 0.89 8.51
CA MET A 34 2.93 -0.10 8.78
C MET A 34 3.10 -1.36 7.91
N LEU A 35 3.50 -1.21 6.65
CA LEU A 35 3.82 -2.33 5.78
C LEU A 35 5.01 -3.10 6.32
N GLU A 36 6.06 -2.41 6.79
CA GLU A 36 7.22 -3.05 7.43
C GLU A 36 6.80 -3.87 8.65
N MET A 37 5.93 -3.34 9.50
CA MET A 37 5.39 -4.07 10.66
C MET A 37 4.68 -5.37 10.23
N LEU A 38 3.84 -5.31 9.20
CA LEU A 38 3.14 -6.50 8.67
C LEU A 38 4.11 -7.52 8.05
N VAL A 39 5.14 -7.05 7.33
CA VAL A 39 6.17 -7.92 6.75
C VAL A 39 6.99 -8.62 7.84
N GLN A 40 7.40 -7.91 8.88
CA GLN A 40 8.11 -8.52 10.01
C GLN A 40 7.24 -9.56 10.72
N ALA A 41 5.94 -9.30 10.90
CA ALA A 41 5.01 -10.28 11.46
C ALA A 41 4.87 -11.52 10.57
N ALA A 42 4.79 -11.33 9.25
CA ALA A 42 4.80 -12.43 8.30
C ALA A 42 6.08 -13.28 8.40
N TRP A 43 7.25 -12.65 8.54
CA TRP A 43 8.52 -13.39 8.71
C TRP A 43 8.63 -14.11 10.05
N ARG A 44 8.11 -13.53 11.14
CA ARG A 44 8.04 -14.19 12.45
C ARG A 44 7.14 -15.41 12.46
N GLY A 45 6.28 -15.56 11.45
CA GLY A 45 5.26 -16.61 11.41
C GLY A 45 4.04 -16.27 12.26
N ASP A 46 3.82 -14.99 12.61
CA ASP A 46 2.65 -14.54 13.38
C ASP A 46 1.32 -14.83 12.65
N TYR A 47 1.38 -15.08 11.34
CA TYR A 47 0.26 -15.42 10.46
C TYR A 47 0.29 -16.87 9.97
N ASN A 48 1.11 -17.72 10.59
CA ASN A 48 1.10 -19.14 10.28
C ASN A 48 -0.19 -19.79 10.81
N PRO A 49 -0.71 -20.81 10.10
CA PRO A 49 -1.83 -21.59 10.62
C PRO A 49 -1.43 -22.30 11.94
N PRO A 50 -2.40 -22.72 12.75
CA PRO A 50 -2.15 -23.50 13.96
C PRO A 50 -1.30 -24.76 13.66
N CYS A 51 -0.34 -25.06 14.54
CA CYS A 51 0.58 -26.19 14.41
C CYS A 51 -0.14 -27.53 14.50
N GLN A 52 0.15 -28.43 13.56
CA GLN A 52 -0.46 -29.77 13.47
C GLN A 52 -0.04 -30.76 14.57
N TYR A 53 0.90 -30.38 15.43
CA TYR A 53 1.55 -31.25 16.41
C TYR A 53 1.43 -30.75 17.86
N GLU A 54 0.57 -29.77 18.12
CA GLU A 54 0.22 -29.45 19.52
C GLU A 54 -0.70 -30.54 20.06
N ASP A 55 -0.18 -31.28 21.03
CA ASP A 55 -0.78 -32.48 21.61
C ASP A 55 -2.19 -32.25 22.17
N ASN A 56 -3.10 -33.12 21.72
CA ASN A 56 -4.42 -33.48 22.25
C ASN A 56 -5.58 -32.48 22.03
N ASP A 57 -6.59 -32.97 21.29
CA ASP A 57 -7.91 -32.37 21.03
C ASP A 57 -7.99 -31.19 20.04
N TYR A 58 -7.03 -31.05 19.13
CA TYR A 58 -7.13 -30.04 18.06
C TYR A 58 -8.16 -30.44 16.98
N ASP A 59 -9.21 -29.62 16.85
CA ASP A 59 -10.14 -29.70 15.73
C ASP A 59 -9.42 -29.31 14.44
N HIS A 60 -9.13 -30.31 13.60
CA HIS A 60 -8.53 -30.12 12.28
C HIS A 60 -9.34 -29.16 11.40
N SER A 61 -10.62 -28.89 11.71
CA SER A 61 -11.45 -27.93 10.99
C SER A 61 -10.85 -26.53 10.93
N GLN A 62 -10.06 -26.12 11.94
CA GLN A 62 -9.42 -24.80 11.94
C GLN A 62 -8.29 -24.68 10.91
N ARG A 63 -7.60 -25.78 10.59
CA ARG A 63 -6.55 -25.74 9.57
C ARG A 63 -7.13 -25.75 8.16
N ASP A 64 -8.27 -26.38 7.97
CA ASP A 64 -8.96 -26.42 6.68
C ASP A 64 -9.74 -25.13 6.40
N ASP A 65 -9.90 -24.25 7.39
CA ASP A 65 -10.54 -22.94 7.23
C ASP A 65 -9.64 -22.00 6.39
N PRO A 66 -10.09 -21.58 5.19
CA PRO A 66 -9.34 -20.65 4.34
C PRO A 66 -9.00 -19.32 5.02
N ASP A 67 -9.78 -18.91 6.03
CA ASP A 67 -9.59 -17.65 6.77
C ASP A 67 -8.39 -17.68 7.73
N ASN A 68 -7.71 -18.82 7.85
CA ASN A 68 -6.55 -18.99 8.73
C ASN A 68 -5.20 -19.02 7.98
N TRP A 69 -5.19 -18.62 6.71
CA TRP A 69 -4.00 -18.69 5.86
C TRP A 69 -3.72 -17.40 5.12
N LEU A 70 -2.46 -17.00 5.06
CA LEU A 70 -2.03 -16.00 4.07
C LEU A 70 -2.22 -16.55 2.66
N ARG A 71 -2.51 -15.63 1.74
CA ARG A 71 -2.64 -15.90 0.32
C ARG A 71 -1.40 -15.35 -0.39
N ILE A 72 -0.52 -16.27 -0.77
CA ILE A 72 0.78 -15.98 -1.37
C ILE A 72 0.65 -16.10 -2.91
N PRO A 73 0.96 -15.04 -3.67
CA PRO A 73 0.96 -15.07 -5.12
C PRO A 73 2.18 -15.84 -5.63
N ILE A 74 1.93 -16.91 -6.39
CA ILE A 74 3.00 -17.69 -7.03
C ILE A 74 2.76 -17.67 -8.54
N GLU A 75 3.82 -17.42 -9.31
CA GLU A 75 3.75 -17.52 -10.78
C GLU A 75 3.25 -18.93 -11.14
N ALA A 76 2.21 -19.00 -11.98
CA ALA A 76 1.62 -20.27 -12.33
C ALA A 76 2.67 -21.17 -13.02
N PRO A 77 2.86 -22.42 -12.57
CA PRO A 77 3.85 -23.31 -13.16
C PRO A 77 3.59 -23.50 -14.65
N SER A 78 4.65 -23.54 -15.46
CA SER A 78 4.56 -23.69 -16.92
C SER A 78 3.71 -24.88 -17.35
N ALA A 79 3.76 -25.99 -16.59
CA ALA A 79 2.96 -27.19 -16.85
C ALA A 79 1.44 -26.99 -16.69
N SER A 80 1.02 -25.91 -16.01
CA SER A 80 -0.39 -25.57 -15.78
C SER A 80 -0.92 -24.50 -16.73
N LEU A 81 -0.10 -24.05 -17.69
CA LEU A 81 -0.41 -22.97 -18.62
C LEU A 81 -0.61 -23.49 -20.04
N THR A 82 -1.55 -22.87 -20.75
CA THR A 82 -1.71 -23.07 -22.20
C THR A 82 -0.56 -22.41 -22.98
N GLU A 83 -0.33 -22.82 -24.23
CA GLU A 83 0.71 -22.19 -25.08
C GLU A 83 0.54 -20.67 -25.19
N GLY A 84 -0.70 -20.20 -25.34
CA GLY A 84 -1.00 -18.77 -25.35
C GLY A 84 -0.60 -18.08 -24.06
N GLN A 85 -0.86 -18.69 -22.89
CA GLN A 85 -0.48 -18.13 -21.60
C GLN A 85 1.03 -18.17 -21.34
N LEU A 86 1.75 -19.17 -21.87
CA LEU A 86 3.21 -19.26 -21.77
C LEU A 86 3.92 -18.11 -22.50
N SER A 87 3.28 -17.55 -23.52
CA SER A 87 3.81 -16.42 -24.29
C SER A 87 3.64 -15.06 -23.60
N LEU A 88 2.81 -14.97 -22.56
CA LEU A 88 2.54 -13.72 -21.84
C LEU A 88 3.74 -13.28 -20.99
N LYS A 89 3.94 -11.96 -20.91
CA LYS A 89 4.89 -11.31 -20.00
C LYS A 89 4.23 -10.10 -19.32
N PRO A 90 4.06 -10.09 -17.98
CA PRO A 90 4.36 -11.19 -17.06
C PRO A 90 3.43 -12.39 -17.26
N ARG A 91 3.86 -13.56 -16.75
CA ARG A 91 3.01 -14.76 -16.70
C ARG A 91 1.92 -14.61 -15.64
N PRO A 92 0.81 -15.35 -15.77
CA PRO A 92 -0.27 -15.29 -14.80
C PRO A 92 0.16 -15.85 -13.43
N PHE A 93 -0.34 -15.23 -12.37
CA PHE A 93 -0.16 -15.68 -10.98
C PHE A 93 -1.39 -16.41 -10.47
N LYS A 94 -1.18 -17.28 -9.48
CA LYS A 94 -2.24 -17.92 -8.69
C LYS A 94 -1.95 -17.70 -7.21
N TYR A 95 -3.01 -17.59 -6.40
CA TYR A 95 -2.86 -17.45 -4.95
C TYR A 95 -2.93 -18.81 -4.27
N TYR A 96 -1.96 -19.05 -3.40
CA TYR A 96 -1.82 -20.28 -2.63
C TYR A 96 -1.83 -19.97 -1.14
N GLU A 97 -2.39 -20.89 -0.37
CA GLU A 97 -2.42 -20.83 1.09
C GLU A 97 -1.02 -21.18 1.60
N GLY A 98 -0.42 -20.34 2.43
CA GLY A 98 0.93 -20.56 2.91
C GLY A 98 1.32 -19.73 4.13
N GLY A 99 2.44 -20.09 4.74
CA GLY A 99 3.03 -19.39 5.88
C GLY A 99 4.40 -18.78 5.55
N CYS A 100 5.17 -18.44 6.59
CA CYS A 100 6.48 -17.81 6.45
C CYS A 100 7.48 -18.65 5.65
N GLU A 101 7.47 -19.98 5.79
CA GLU A 101 8.36 -20.88 5.03
C GLU A 101 8.01 -20.89 3.53
N THR A 102 6.71 -20.90 3.20
CA THR A 102 6.25 -20.81 1.81
C THR A 102 6.65 -19.45 1.23
N LEU A 103 6.46 -18.38 1.98
CA LEU A 103 6.87 -17.03 1.58
C LEU A 103 8.38 -16.96 1.31
N LEU A 104 9.20 -17.52 2.21
CA LEU A 104 10.65 -17.62 2.04
C LEU A 104 11.01 -18.35 0.75
N SER A 105 10.45 -19.53 0.53
CA SER A 105 10.74 -20.35 -0.65
C SER A 105 10.36 -19.63 -1.95
N VAL A 106 9.21 -18.96 -1.99
CA VAL A 106 8.76 -18.22 -3.18
C VAL A 106 9.65 -17.01 -3.44
N MET A 107 9.92 -16.18 -2.42
CA MET A 107 10.78 -15.01 -2.59
C MET A 107 12.21 -15.38 -2.95
N TYR A 108 12.74 -16.49 -2.41
CA TYR A 108 14.02 -17.04 -2.81
C TYR A 108 14.03 -17.47 -4.28
N CYS A 109 13.04 -18.27 -4.72
CA CYS A 109 12.93 -18.71 -6.11
C CYS A 109 12.76 -17.54 -7.10
N MET A 110 12.05 -16.49 -6.69
CA MET A 110 11.82 -15.29 -7.48
C MET A 110 12.98 -14.27 -7.41
N ARG A 111 14.04 -14.55 -6.63
CA ARG A 111 15.18 -13.65 -6.40
C ARG A 111 14.77 -12.27 -5.85
N LEU A 112 13.84 -12.29 -4.90
CA LEU A 112 13.27 -11.09 -4.26
C LEU A 112 13.83 -10.85 -2.85
N LEU A 113 14.66 -11.75 -2.32
CA LEU A 113 15.34 -11.56 -1.05
C LEU A 113 16.39 -10.43 -1.15
N PRO A 114 16.64 -9.69 -0.06
CA PRO A 114 17.55 -8.55 -0.06
C PRO A 114 19.01 -9.01 -0.04
N GLY A 115 19.93 -8.21 -0.58
CA GLY A 115 21.36 -8.55 -0.63
C GLY A 115 21.72 -9.55 -1.73
N ASP A 116 22.80 -10.31 -1.51
CA ASP A 116 23.42 -11.15 -2.54
C ASP A 116 22.76 -12.52 -2.63
N GLN A 117 22.29 -12.89 -3.84
CA GLN A 117 21.65 -14.18 -4.09
C GLN A 117 22.54 -15.38 -3.72
N SER A 118 23.85 -15.30 -3.97
CA SER A 118 24.78 -16.39 -3.64
C SER A 118 24.86 -16.66 -2.14
N ALA A 119 24.76 -15.62 -1.29
CA ALA A 119 24.75 -15.80 0.16
C ALA A 119 23.47 -16.51 0.62
N TRP A 120 22.34 -16.24 -0.03
CA TRP A 120 21.10 -17.00 0.20
C TRP A 120 21.19 -18.43 -0.31
N ASP A 121 21.84 -18.64 -1.47
CA ASP A 121 22.08 -19.99 -1.98
C ASP A 121 22.92 -20.80 -1.00
N ASP A 122 23.98 -20.23 -0.43
CA ASP A 122 24.81 -20.89 0.59
C ASP A 122 24.04 -21.18 1.88
N LEU A 123 23.20 -20.24 2.32
CA LEU A 123 22.41 -20.39 3.55
C LEU A 123 21.27 -21.42 3.41
N LEU A 124 20.61 -21.45 2.26
CA LEU A 124 19.40 -22.25 2.04
C LEU A 124 19.70 -23.59 1.33
N ASN A 125 20.75 -23.68 0.51
CA ASN A 125 21.15 -24.90 -0.18
C ASN A 125 22.40 -25.54 0.47
N ASN A 126 22.19 -26.28 1.56
CA ASN A 126 23.21 -27.22 2.01
C ASN A 126 23.28 -28.39 1.02
N GLY A 127 24.32 -28.42 0.18
CA GLY A 127 24.54 -29.26 -1.01
C GLY A 127 24.38 -30.79 -0.93
N ASN A 128 23.68 -31.33 0.06
CA ASN A 128 23.39 -32.75 0.27
C ASN A 128 21.92 -33.14 -0.02
N GLY A 129 21.12 -32.27 -0.67
CA GLY A 129 19.74 -32.58 -1.05
C GLY A 129 18.76 -32.75 0.13
N ARG A 130 19.21 -32.59 1.38
CA ARG A 130 18.37 -32.43 2.56
C ARG A 130 18.07 -30.96 2.74
N MET A 131 16.89 -30.58 2.27
CA MET A 131 16.36 -29.24 2.46
C MET A 131 16.20 -28.90 3.96
N TYR A 132 16.76 -27.75 4.35
CA TYR A 132 15.99 -26.65 4.92
C TYR A 132 15.81 -26.50 6.44
N LEU A 133 16.01 -27.50 7.31
CA LEU A 133 15.57 -27.30 8.71
C LEU A 133 16.36 -26.24 9.50
N HIS A 134 17.69 -26.16 9.38
CA HIS A 134 18.48 -25.14 10.09
C HIS A 134 18.63 -23.85 9.30
N GLY A 135 18.96 -23.93 8.00
CA GLY A 135 19.15 -22.74 7.16
C GLY A 135 17.89 -21.89 7.00
N ALA A 136 16.70 -22.49 6.94
CA ALA A 136 15.46 -21.72 6.85
C ALA A 136 15.17 -20.96 8.15
N GLN A 137 15.41 -21.56 9.32
CA GLN A 137 15.21 -20.88 10.60
C GLN A 137 16.18 -19.70 10.76
N ASP A 138 17.44 -19.87 10.39
CA ASP A 138 18.44 -18.80 10.44
C ASP A 138 18.09 -17.69 9.44
N ALA A 139 17.63 -18.06 8.23
CA ALA A 139 17.14 -17.11 7.23
C ALA A 139 15.94 -16.30 7.72
N LEU A 140 14.91 -16.95 8.27
CA LEU A 140 13.74 -16.28 8.85
C LEU A 140 14.17 -15.34 9.99
N THR A 141 15.05 -15.80 10.88
CA THR A 141 15.59 -14.98 11.98
C THR A 141 16.26 -13.72 11.45
N ALA A 142 17.08 -13.83 10.41
CA ALA A 142 17.73 -12.68 9.78
C ALA A 142 16.70 -11.74 9.13
N LEU A 143 15.73 -12.28 8.38
CA LEU A 143 14.72 -11.51 7.65
C LEU A 143 13.81 -10.69 8.56
N VAL A 144 13.49 -11.18 9.76
CA VAL A 144 12.73 -10.42 10.77
C VAL A 144 13.44 -9.14 11.19
N GLY A 145 14.78 -9.14 11.19
CA GLY A 145 15.59 -7.98 11.59
C GLY A 145 15.90 -7.00 10.45
N LEU A 146 15.57 -7.34 9.21
CA LEU A 146 15.89 -6.50 8.06
C LEU A 146 14.78 -5.45 7.81
N PRO A 147 15.13 -4.15 7.75
CA PRO A 147 14.17 -3.10 7.39
C PRO A 147 13.62 -3.29 5.97
N LEU A 148 12.40 -2.81 5.71
CA LEU A 148 11.73 -2.99 4.42
C LEU A 148 12.48 -2.30 3.27
N ASN A 149 13.20 -1.21 3.56
CA ASN A 149 13.98 -0.47 2.56
C ASN A 149 15.20 -1.23 2.02
N THR A 150 15.61 -2.34 2.66
CA THR A 150 16.71 -3.20 2.19
C THR A 150 16.31 -4.06 0.99
N TYR A 151 15.02 -4.30 0.80
CA TYR A 151 14.49 -5.04 -0.34
C TYR A 151 14.48 -4.17 -1.59
N SER A 152 14.63 -4.80 -2.75
CA SER A 152 14.43 -4.14 -4.04
C SER A 152 13.00 -3.62 -4.19
N GLU A 153 12.76 -2.72 -5.15
CA GLU A 153 11.40 -2.25 -5.46
C GLU A 153 10.45 -3.42 -5.78
N ALA A 154 10.93 -4.42 -6.54
CA ALA A 154 10.17 -5.62 -6.85
C ALA A 154 9.85 -6.45 -5.59
N GLY A 155 10.80 -6.58 -4.65
CA GLY A 155 10.57 -7.28 -3.38
C GLY A 155 9.55 -6.57 -2.49
N ARG A 156 9.63 -5.24 -2.39
CA ARG A 156 8.64 -4.43 -1.66
C ARG A 156 7.25 -4.52 -2.30
N ALA A 157 7.18 -4.45 -3.64
CA ALA A 157 5.93 -4.60 -4.38
C ALA A 157 5.32 -6.00 -4.20
N TYR A 158 6.15 -7.03 -4.08
CA TYR A 158 5.70 -8.39 -3.79
C TYR A 158 5.05 -8.49 -2.41
N PHE A 159 5.67 -7.93 -1.35
CA PHE A 159 5.04 -7.88 -0.03
C PHE A 159 3.76 -7.07 -0.01
N ALA A 160 3.75 -5.90 -0.65
CA ALA A 160 2.56 -5.08 -0.81
C ALA A 160 1.39 -5.84 -1.46
N GLY A 161 1.71 -6.83 -2.30
CA GLY A 161 0.76 -7.68 -3.01
C GLY A 161 0.25 -8.91 -2.24
N LEU A 162 0.73 -9.18 -1.02
CA LEU A 162 0.25 -10.28 -0.20
C LEU A 162 -1.17 -10.02 0.30
N TYR A 163 -1.97 -11.08 0.40
CA TYR A 163 -3.33 -11.02 0.93
C TYR A 163 -3.44 -11.76 2.26
N ILE A 164 -4.13 -11.14 3.21
CA ILE A 164 -4.40 -11.69 4.54
C ILE A 164 -5.90 -11.64 4.84
N PRO A 165 -6.48 -12.73 5.39
CA PRO A 165 -7.80 -12.70 6.00
C PRO A 165 -7.94 -11.59 7.04
N ARG A 166 -8.97 -10.76 6.89
CA ARG A 166 -9.26 -9.64 7.80
C ARG A 166 -9.43 -10.10 9.25
N ARG A 167 -10.09 -11.23 9.46
CA ARG A 167 -10.29 -11.86 10.77
C ARG A 167 -8.94 -12.17 11.42
N MET A 168 -8.03 -12.79 10.68
CA MET A 168 -6.69 -13.13 11.16
C MET A 168 -5.87 -11.87 11.47
N LEU A 169 -5.87 -10.88 10.57
CA LEU A 169 -5.20 -9.61 10.80
C LEU A 169 -5.74 -8.90 12.04
N GLN A 170 -7.07 -8.87 12.21
CA GLN A 170 -7.69 -8.24 13.38
C GLN A 170 -7.30 -8.94 14.68
N ALA A 171 -7.38 -10.28 14.71
CA ALA A 171 -7.01 -11.06 15.89
C ALA A 171 -5.55 -10.81 16.31
N TRP A 172 -4.65 -10.65 15.34
CA TRP A 172 -3.26 -10.29 15.60
C TRP A 172 -3.12 -8.85 16.11
N LEU A 173 -3.83 -7.88 15.52
CA LEU A 173 -3.80 -6.48 15.96
C LEU A 173 -4.35 -6.29 17.38
N ASP A 174 -5.42 -7.00 17.73
CA ASP A 174 -6.06 -6.95 19.06
C ASP A 174 -5.10 -7.36 20.18
N GLN A 175 -4.14 -8.25 19.90
CA GLN A 175 -3.09 -8.66 20.83
C GLN A 175 -1.99 -7.60 21.02
N ARG A 176 -1.83 -6.68 20.05
CA ARG A 176 -0.72 -5.73 20.01
C ARG A 176 -1.10 -4.35 20.55
N SER A 177 -2.31 -3.87 20.25
CA SER A 177 -2.72 -2.53 20.64
C SER A 177 -4.23 -2.37 20.64
N SER A 178 -4.75 -1.72 21.69
CA SER A 178 -6.16 -1.33 21.76
C SER A 178 -6.56 -0.27 20.73
N ARG A 179 -5.59 0.40 20.08
CA ARG A 179 -5.85 1.44 19.08
C ARG A 179 -6.45 0.90 17.78
N PHE A 180 -6.24 -0.38 17.49
CA PHE A 180 -6.71 -1.03 16.26
C PHE A 180 -7.94 -1.92 16.48
N LEU A 181 -8.57 -1.84 17.65
CA LEU A 181 -9.74 -2.66 17.99
C LEU A 181 -10.83 -2.54 16.93
N ARG A 182 -11.25 -3.71 16.41
CA ARG A 182 -12.34 -3.88 15.43
C ARG A 182 -12.16 -3.10 14.11
N LEU A 183 -10.93 -2.76 13.73
CA LEU A 183 -10.65 -2.04 12.48
C LEU A 183 -11.10 -2.83 11.24
N PHE A 184 -10.98 -4.16 11.28
CA PHE A 184 -11.28 -5.07 10.19
C PHE A 184 -12.45 -6.03 10.49
N ASN A 185 -13.04 -5.97 11.68
CA ASN A 185 -14.25 -6.73 12.00
C ASN A 185 -15.47 -6.01 11.40
N HIS A 186 -16.07 -6.59 10.37
CA HIS A 186 -17.45 -6.28 10.01
C HIS A 186 -18.36 -7.18 10.86
N ASP A 187 -18.82 -6.67 12.01
CA ASP A 187 -20.03 -7.25 12.60
C ASP A 187 -21.15 -7.05 11.58
N GLN A 188 -21.69 -8.15 11.02
CA GLN A 188 -22.84 -8.16 10.09
C GLN A 188 -24.16 -7.63 10.72
N ALA A 189 -24.10 -6.89 11.83
CA ALA A 189 -25.25 -6.45 12.60
C ALA A 189 -25.06 -5.03 13.14
N SER A 190 -24.80 -4.05 12.26
CA SER A 190 -24.99 -2.64 12.61
C SER A 190 -25.37 -1.84 11.37
N ASP A 191 -26.62 -1.44 11.32
CA ASP A 191 -27.16 -0.45 10.39
C ASP A 191 -26.31 0.84 10.39
N HIS A 192 -26.06 1.36 9.18
CA HIS A 192 -25.53 2.70 8.87
C HIS A 192 -24.01 2.94 8.97
N HIS A 193 -23.27 2.29 8.07
CA HIS A 193 -22.50 2.92 6.97
C HIS A 193 -21.52 1.85 6.47
N PRO A 194 -21.78 1.21 5.32
CA PRO A 194 -20.79 0.29 4.78
C PRO A 194 -19.54 1.10 4.45
N ILE A 195 -18.37 0.61 4.85
CA ILE A 195 -17.12 1.06 4.25
C ILE A 195 -17.14 0.51 2.81
N THR A 196 -17.85 1.19 1.92
CA THR A 196 -17.90 0.92 0.47
C THR A 196 -16.63 1.44 -0.23
N GLU A 197 -15.46 1.23 0.38
CA GLU A 197 -14.20 1.35 -0.35
C GLU A 197 -13.77 -0.05 -0.80
N PRO A 198 -13.69 -0.34 -2.11
CA PRO A 198 -13.15 -1.60 -2.59
C PRO A 198 -11.72 -1.75 -2.06
N ALA A 199 -11.54 -2.71 -1.17
CA ALA A 199 -10.34 -2.86 -0.33
C ALA A 199 -9.07 -3.20 -1.11
N ASN A 200 -9.24 -3.74 -2.32
CA ASN A 200 -8.17 -4.31 -3.11
C ASN A 200 -7.89 -3.51 -4.40
N ASP A 201 -8.65 -2.44 -4.66
CA ASP A 201 -8.48 -1.56 -5.81
C ASP A 201 -7.46 -0.46 -5.51
N ARG A 202 -6.19 -0.84 -5.33
CA ARG A 202 -5.08 0.12 -5.42
C ARG A 202 -4.01 -0.43 -6.35
N HIS A 203 -4.10 -0.12 -7.64
CA HIS A 203 -2.87 -0.05 -8.42
C HIS A 203 -2.04 1.11 -7.87
N SER A 204 -0.74 0.85 -7.68
CA SER A 204 0.35 1.76 -7.31
C SER A 204 -0.10 3.19 -7.03
N HIS A 205 0.06 3.63 -5.78
CA HIS A 205 -0.11 5.03 -5.40
C HIS A 205 0.86 5.94 -6.19
N ALA A 206 0.50 6.31 -7.40
CA ALA A 206 0.62 7.72 -7.76
C ALA A 206 -0.29 8.46 -6.78
N ALA A 207 0.28 9.41 -6.05
CA ALA A 207 -0.44 10.24 -5.09
C ALA A 207 -1.80 10.62 -5.69
N GLN A 208 -2.88 10.36 -4.93
CA GLN A 208 -4.23 10.71 -5.34
C GLN A 208 -4.28 12.21 -5.66
N THR A 209 -4.09 12.56 -6.93
CA THR A 209 -4.44 13.86 -7.44
C THR A 209 -5.94 13.94 -7.35
N ARG A 210 -6.41 14.65 -6.32
CA ARG A 210 -7.80 15.08 -6.17
C ARG A 210 -8.31 15.47 -7.55
N ARG A 211 -9.44 14.87 -7.98
CA ARG A 211 -10.09 15.22 -9.24
C ARG A 211 -10.25 16.74 -9.30
N GLY A 212 -9.45 17.34 -10.17
CA GLY A 212 -9.31 18.77 -10.37
C GLY A 212 -8.19 18.97 -11.38
N ARG A 213 -8.35 19.94 -12.29
CA ARG A 213 -7.33 20.31 -13.28
C ARG A 213 -5.97 20.46 -12.57
N PRO A 214 -4.86 19.91 -13.11
CA PRO A 214 -3.54 19.96 -12.46
C PRO A 214 -3.25 21.37 -11.96
N THR A 215 -3.09 21.51 -10.64
CA THR A 215 -2.61 22.73 -10.02
C THR A 215 -1.12 22.81 -10.33
N LEU A 216 -0.77 23.74 -11.23
CA LEU A 216 0.62 24.07 -11.54
C LEU A 216 1.39 24.38 -10.24
N GLY A 217 2.64 23.92 -10.15
CA GLY A 217 3.42 23.95 -8.91
C GLY A 217 3.56 25.34 -8.29
N ALA A 218 3.55 26.40 -9.10
CA ALA A 218 3.65 27.78 -8.63
C ALA A 218 2.38 28.32 -7.93
N TRP A 219 1.24 27.61 -8.03
CA TRP A 219 -0.07 28.16 -7.63
C TRP A 219 -0.23 28.47 -6.13
N PRO A 220 0.25 27.63 -5.19
CA PRO A 220 0.20 27.94 -3.76
C PRO A 220 1.02 29.20 -3.40
N SER A 221 2.21 29.36 -4.00
CA SER A 221 3.06 30.53 -3.77
C SER A 221 2.46 31.81 -4.36
N ILE A 222 1.89 31.74 -5.56
CA ILE A 222 1.17 32.87 -6.18
C ILE A 222 0.00 33.33 -5.29
N ALA A 223 -0.74 32.41 -4.68
CA ALA A 223 -1.85 32.75 -3.80
C ALA A 223 -1.38 33.45 -2.51
N ALA A 224 -0.27 32.99 -1.91
CA ALA A 224 0.31 33.64 -0.74
C ALA A 224 0.84 35.05 -1.07
N TRP A 225 1.58 35.19 -2.17
CA TRP A 225 2.08 36.50 -2.60
C TRP A 225 0.98 37.46 -3.02
N ALA A 226 -0.13 36.95 -3.57
CA ALA A 226 -1.28 37.77 -3.93
C ALA A 226 -1.90 38.44 -2.69
N LEU A 227 -1.99 37.70 -1.58
CA LEU A 227 -2.48 38.24 -0.30
C LEU A 227 -1.49 39.25 0.28
N GLU A 228 -0.19 38.91 0.33
CA GLU A 228 0.86 39.81 0.84
C GLU A 228 0.93 41.14 0.06
N LEU A 229 0.90 41.06 -1.28
CA LEU A 229 0.97 42.25 -2.13
C LEU A 229 -0.31 43.08 -2.04
N ASN A 230 -1.48 42.45 -1.96
CA ASN A 230 -2.75 43.15 -1.81
C ASN A 230 -2.91 43.78 -0.41
N GLU A 231 -2.33 43.20 0.63
CA GLU A 231 -2.26 43.82 1.96
C GLU A 231 -1.31 45.03 1.97
N SER A 232 -0.22 44.97 1.21
CA SER A 232 0.76 46.07 1.13
C SER A 232 0.30 47.25 0.26
N ASP A 233 -0.51 47.00 -0.76
CA ASP A 233 -1.04 48.02 -1.68
C ASP A 233 -2.46 47.63 -2.17
N PRO A 234 -3.51 47.94 -1.38
CA PRO A 234 -4.88 47.51 -1.67
C PRO A 234 -5.50 48.17 -2.91
N ASP A 235 -4.97 49.31 -3.34
CA ASP A 235 -5.48 50.07 -4.49
C ASP A 235 -4.81 49.63 -5.81
N MET A 236 -3.86 48.68 -5.76
CA MET A 236 -3.16 48.19 -6.94
C MET A 236 -4.14 47.59 -7.95
N PRO A 237 -4.09 48.01 -9.23
CA PRO A 237 -4.93 47.41 -10.27
C PRO A 237 -4.68 45.91 -10.37
N ARG A 238 -5.75 45.10 -10.32
CA ARG A 238 -5.66 43.61 -10.36
C ARG A 238 -4.84 43.06 -11.53
N LYS A 239 -4.81 43.78 -12.65
CA LYS A 239 -3.98 43.44 -13.82
C LYS A 239 -2.48 43.65 -13.55
N GLU A 240 -2.12 44.73 -12.87
CA GLU A 240 -0.74 45.00 -12.47
C GLU A 240 -0.29 43.99 -11.40
N LEU A 241 -1.16 43.67 -10.44
CA LEU A 241 -0.92 42.62 -9.45
C LEU A 241 -0.67 41.25 -10.10
N ALA A 242 -1.49 40.86 -11.09
CA ALA A 242 -1.32 39.61 -11.83
C ALA A 242 0.02 39.56 -12.60
N GLY A 243 0.42 40.68 -13.21
CA GLY A 243 1.71 40.81 -13.91
C GLY A 243 2.90 40.59 -12.97
N ARG A 244 2.91 41.25 -11.81
CA ARG A 244 4.00 41.10 -10.81
C ARG A 244 4.08 39.68 -10.25
N LEU A 245 2.93 39.04 -10.02
CA LEU A 245 2.87 37.65 -9.56
C LEU A 245 3.39 36.67 -10.62
N TYR A 246 3.10 36.92 -11.90
CA TYR A 246 3.60 36.12 -13.01
C TYR A 246 5.12 36.25 -13.17
N GLU A 247 5.65 37.47 -13.14
CA GLU A 247 7.10 37.73 -13.21
C GLU A 247 7.85 37.10 -12.04
N ARG A 248 7.31 37.21 -10.83
CA ARG A 248 7.89 36.59 -9.63
C ARG A 248 7.84 35.06 -9.71
N ALA A 249 6.75 34.48 -10.23
CA ALA A 249 6.64 33.04 -10.41
C ALA A 249 7.63 32.49 -11.45
N LEU A 250 7.92 33.22 -12.53
CA LEU A 250 8.93 32.83 -13.51
C LEU A 250 10.37 32.89 -12.99
N GLN A 251 10.63 33.64 -11.91
CA GLN A 251 11.94 33.69 -11.26
C GLN A 251 12.19 32.49 -10.34
N GLU A 252 11.13 31.93 -9.75
CA GLU A 252 11.23 30.86 -8.75
C GLU A 252 10.84 29.46 -9.27
N PHE A 253 10.08 29.37 -10.36
CA PHE A 253 9.57 28.12 -10.91
C PHE A 253 9.92 27.94 -12.39
N GLU A 254 9.98 26.69 -12.84
CA GLU A 254 10.10 26.39 -14.28
C GLU A 254 8.88 26.91 -15.04
N ALA A 255 9.09 27.41 -16.26
CA ALA A 255 8.01 27.98 -17.08
C ALA A 255 6.84 27.00 -17.33
N ALA A 256 7.08 25.69 -17.27
CA ALA A 256 6.05 24.65 -17.39
C ALA A 256 5.10 24.60 -16.18
N ASP A 257 5.56 25.08 -15.01
CA ASP A 257 4.84 25.11 -13.73
C ASP A 257 4.28 26.49 -13.38
N VAL A 258 4.41 27.47 -14.28
CA VAL A 258 3.88 28.83 -14.10
C VAL A 258 2.62 29.04 -14.94
N PRO A 259 1.47 29.34 -14.32
CA PRO A 259 0.25 29.70 -15.05
C PRO A 259 0.40 31.02 -15.78
N ASN A 260 -0.16 31.12 -16.98
CA ASN A 260 -0.20 32.39 -17.73
C ASN A 260 -0.84 33.52 -16.91
N GLU A 261 -0.39 34.75 -17.12
CA GLU A 261 -0.87 35.97 -16.46
C GLU A 261 -2.40 36.12 -16.48
N THR A 262 -3.05 35.77 -17.60
CA THR A 262 -4.52 35.80 -17.73
C THR A 262 -5.23 34.79 -16.83
N THR A 263 -4.58 33.66 -16.53
CA THR A 263 -5.09 32.65 -15.59
C THR A 263 -4.93 33.10 -14.15
N ILE A 264 -3.83 33.81 -13.83
CA ILE A 264 -3.60 34.49 -12.55
C ILE A 264 -4.70 35.53 -12.33
N LEU A 265 -4.88 36.44 -13.28
CA LEU A 265 -5.88 37.51 -13.22
C LEU A 265 -7.30 36.99 -12.99
N ARG A 266 -7.70 35.92 -13.68
CA ARG A 266 -9.06 35.35 -13.54
C ARG A 266 -9.31 34.79 -12.14
N ARG A 267 -8.29 34.24 -11.48
CA ARG A 267 -8.45 33.62 -10.16
C ARG A 267 -8.19 34.58 -8.99
N LEU A 268 -7.52 35.72 -9.22
CA LEU A 268 -7.36 36.77 -8.21
C LEU A 268 -8.70 37.23 -7.62
N ALA A 269 -9.74 37.34 -8.44
CA ALA A 269 -11.07 37.73 -7.96
C ALA A 269 -11.63 36.76 -6.90
N GLY A 270 -11.39 35.45 -7.02
CA GLY A 270 -11.83 34.46 -6.04
C GLY A 270 -10.89 34.27 -4.85
N MET A 271 -9.67 34.83 -4.92
CA MET A 271 -8.68 34.77 -3.83
C MET A 271 -8.79 35.98 -2.90
N LEU A 272 -9.16 37.14 -3.45
CA LEU A 272 -9.26 38.39 -2.70
C LEU A 272 -10.67 38.62 -2.13
N ASP A 273 -11.72 38.05 -2.75
CA ASP A 273 -13.08 38.09 -2.22
C ASP A 273 -13.36 36.81 -1.40
N ASN A 274 -13.37 36.91 -0.07
CA ASN A 274 -13.75 35.84 0.88
C ASN A 274 -15.26 35.47 0.81
N ARG A 275 -15.78 35.12 -0.38
CA ARG A 275 -17.13 34.57 -0.53
C ARG A 275 -17.04 33.15 -1.08
N GLU A 276 -17.44 32.20 -0.23
CA GLU A 276 -17.76 30.84 -0.67
C GLU A 276 -18.65 30.87 -1.93
N PRO A 277 -18.42 29.99 -2.91
CA PRO A 277 -19.29 29.89 -4.06
C PRO A 277 -20.69 29.46 -3.59
N PRO A 278 -21.79 30.04 -4.10
CA PRO A 278 -23.12 29.58 -3.74
C PRO A 278 -23.28 28.13 -4.18
N MET A 279 -23.68 27.28 -3.24
CA MET A 279 -24.22 25.94 -3.48
C MET A 279 -25.22 26.02 -4.63
N ARG A 280 -24.96 25.29 -5.71
CA ARG A 280 -25.94 25.09 -6.78
C ARG A 280 -27.15 24.37 -6.18
N GLY A 281 -28.23 25.11 -5.98
CA GLY A 281 -29.54 24.54 -5.74
C GLY A 281 -30.04 23.83 -7.00
N ASP A 282 -30.64 22.68 -6.77
CA ASP A 282 -31.42 21.95 -7.76
C ASP A 282 -32.54 22.84 -8.32
N ALA A 283 -32.56 22.97 -9.65
CA ALA A 283 -33.71 23.30 -10.47
C ALA A 283 -33.48 22.74 -11.88
#